data_AF-A0AAV4ABB0-F1
#
_entry.id   AF-A0AAV4ABB0-F1
#
_cell.length_a   1.000
_cell.length_b   1.000
_cell.length_c   1.000
_cell.angle_alpha   90.00
_cell.angle_beta   90.00
_cell.angle_gamma   90.00
#
_symmetry.space_group_name_H-M   'P 1'
#
loop_
_entity.id
_entity.type
_entity.pdbx_description
1 polymer ?
#
loop_
_entity_poly.entity_id
_entity_poly.type
_entity_poly.pdbx_seq_one_letter_code
_entity_poly.pdbx_strand_id
1 'polypeptide(L)'
;MATRLISRVARLRGQRFTKISRRSLCSGKQGEGDVTSISLAEKLPGLPAAKYAQATSHSYDTHVTTLDNGLRIASENKFGQFCTVGVLLNSGSRYESAYPSGIIHFMEKLSFGSTPSWEDKDKILQALEKVGGICDCQGSRDTLVYAASARTNGLDVVMKILSDAMLRPTFPDDQMDDTRQAILFEIEAMHMDPNPEMLLMEMIHKAAYSNNSLGLPRICPEENVSVITRDHLYTYMREHHTPDNAVIAGVGIEHDKLVSLAQRYFIDDKRPVWLPEGEQWSAGAGPPKCTSQYTGGIVQVEKDLSNVSLGPTPMPELAHIVFGLESCSHKDPDFIAFCVLNMMLGGGGSFSAGGPGKGMYTRLYLNVLNRYVWIESATAYNHAYDDSGLFCIHASAHPSKIRQP
;
A
#
# COMPACT_ATOMS: atom_id res chain seq x y z
N MET A 1 17.03 55.53 3.06
CA MET A 1 17.57 56.65 3.87
C MET A 1 18.06 56.06 5.19
N ALA A 2 19.30 56.12 5.65
CA ALA A 2 20.58 56.63 5.17
C ALA A 2 21.61 55.82 6.00
N THR A 3 22.50 55.03 5.41
CA THR A 3 23.85 55.42 4.96
C THR A 3 24.60 56.32 5.96
N ARG A 4 25.60 55.72 6.62
CA ARG A 4 26.91 56.28 7.05
C ARG A 4 26.91 57.35 8.16
N LEU A 5 27.69 57.10 9.21
CA LEU A 5 29.05 57.66 9.38
C LEU A 5 29.58 57.23 10.77
N ILE A 6 30.49 56.26 10.87
CA ILE A 6 31.96 56.38 10.71
C ILE A 6 32.67 56.90 11.98
N SER A 7 33.71 56.15 12.34
CA SER A 7 34.91 56.54 13.10
C SER A 7 34.91 56.44 14.62
N ARG A 8 35.41 55.29 15.09
CA ARG A 8 36.36 55.09 16.20
C ARG A 8 36.61 53.57 16.18
N VAL A 9 37.77 53.02 15.85
CA VAL A 9 39.15 53.44 16.05
C VAL A 9 40.02 52.77 14.98
N ALA A 10 40.97 53.54 14.47
CA ALA A 10 41.95 53.13 13.49
C ALA A 10 43.05 52.22 14.10
N ARG A 11 43.51 51.27 13.28
CA ARG A 11 44.91 50.80 13.09
C ARG A 11 45.60 50.15 14.30
N LEU A 12 45.74 48.81 14.26
CA LEU A 12 46.93 48.09 13.75
C LEU A 12 48.13 48.14 14.70
N ARG A 13 48.46 47.01 15.35
CA ARG A 13 49.63 46.20 14.98
C ARG A 13 49.76 44.95 15.87
N GLY A 14 49.91 43.80 15.21
CA GLY A 14 50.79 42.72 15.64
C GLY A 14 50.28 41.81 16.75
N GLN A 15 49.77 40.63 16.38
CA GLN A 15 50.46 39.36 16.61
C GLN A 15 49.67 38.19 15.99
N ARG A 16 50.42 37.27 15.41
CA ARG A 16 49.96 36.11 14.65
C ARG A 16 49.14 35.16 15.53
N PHE A 17 47.90 34.86 15.14
CA PHE A 17 47.25 33.63 15.54
C PHE A 17 47.36 32.59 14.43
N THR A 18 48.00 31.49 14.81
CA THR A 18 48.33 30.30 14.05
C THR A 18 47.07 29.53 13.64
N LYS A 19 47.21 28.83 12.50
CA LYS A 19 46.23 27.97 11.82
C LYS A 19 45.29 27.22 12.79
N ILE A 20 43.99 27.53 12.71
CA ILE A 20 42.94 26.62 13.16
C ILE A 20 42.93 25.44 12.19
N SER A 21 43.29 24.28 12.71
CA SER A 21 43.26 22.99 12.04
C SER A 21 41.84 22.69 11.55
N ARG A 22 41.65 22.68 10.22
CA ARG A 22 40.54 21.94 9.61
C ARG A 22 40.75 20.48 9.98
N ARG A 23 39.86 19.92 10.81
CA ARG A 23 39.78 18.47 11.03
C ARG A 23 39.46 17.82 9.67
N SER A 24 40.51 17.36 8.99
CA SER A 24 40.42 16.44 7.88
C SER A 24 39.97 15.10 8.44
N LEU A 25 38.71 14.76 8.21
CA LEU A 25 38.20 13.39 8.30
C LEU A 25 38.19 12.78 6.90
N CYS A 26 39.32 12.85 6.18
CA CYS A 26 39.49 12.15 4.90
C CYS A 26 40.86 11.47 4.85
N SER A 27 40.79 10.15 4.77
CA SER A 27 41.77 9.19 4.23
C SER A 27 43.20 9.70 3.99
N GLY A 28 44.08 9.42 4.95
CA GLY A 28 45.52 9.42 4.72
C GLY A 28 45.97 8.06 4.19
N LYS A 29 45.97 7.88 2.87
CA LYS A 29 46.91 7.00 2.15
C LYS A 29 47.36 7.70 0.87
N GLN A 30 48.62 8.13 0.87
CA GLN A 30 49.31 8.55 -0.35
C GLN A 30 49.69 7.28 -1.12
N GLY A 31 48.96 7.01 -2.20
CA GLY A 31 49.14 5.87 -3.08
C GLY A 31 47.80 5.51 -3.70
N GLU A 32 47.64 5.84 -4.98
CA GLU A 32 46.38 5.91 -5.77
C GLU A 32 45.61 7.23 -5.59
N GLY A 33 45.26 7.86 -6.71
CA GLY A 33 44.68 9.20 -6.77
C GLY A 33 43.38 9.31 -5.98
N ASP A 34 43.17 10.45 -5.32
CA ASP A 34 41.96 10.73 -4.54
C ASP A 34 40.73 10.61 -5.45
N VAL A 35 39.89 9.62 -5.17
CA VAL A 35 38.69 9.29 -5.95
C VAL A 35 37.74 10.50 -6.06
N THR A 36 37.80 11.41 -5.09
CA THR A 36 36.99 12.64 -5.08
C THR A 36 37.48 13.71 -6.06
N SER A 37 38.66 13.53 -6.66
CA SER A 37 39.25 14.45 -7.64
C SER A 37 38.97 14.07 -9.10
N ILE A 38 38.31 12.92 -9.33
CA ILE A 38 38.03 12.38 -10.66
C ILE A 38 36.68 12.92 -11.15
N SER A 39 36.65 13.41 -12.40
CA SER A 39 35.41 13.87 -13.03
C SER A 39 34.41 12.73 -13.22
N LEU A 40 33.11 12.97 -13.04
CA LEU A 40 32.05 11.98 -13.30
C LEU A 40 31.98 11.55 -14.78
N ALA A 41 32.61 12.29 -15.69
CA ALA A 41 32.73 11.90 -17.10
C ALA A 41 33.82 10.85 -17.35
N GLU A 42 34.75 10.66 -16.41
CA GLU A 42 35.86 9.74 -16.52
C GLU A 42 35.56 8.44 -15.77
N LYS A 43 36.04 7.31 -16.31
CA LYS A 43 35.88 6.02 -15.65
C LYS A 43 36.74 5.98 -14.39
N LEU A 44 36.12 5.62 -13.28
CA LEU A 44 36.82 5.40 -12.02
C LEU A 44 37.86 4.26 -12.17
N PRO A 45 39.15 4.52 -11.87
CA PRO A 45 40.19 3.50 -11.96
C PRO A 45 39.97 2.42 -10.89
N GLY A 46 40.33 1.18 -11.21
CA GLY A 46 40.24 0.04 -10.27
C GLY A 46 38.87 -0.62 -10.13
N LEU A 47 37.82 -0.11 -10.78
CA LEU A 47 36.53 -0.82 -10.83
C LEU A 47 36.56 -2.00 -11.81
N PRO A 48 35.93 -3.14 -11.48
CA PRO A 48 35.80 -4.25 -12.40
C PRO A 48 34.99 -3.83 -13.63
N ALA A 49 35.32 -4.42 -14.79
CA ALA A 49 34.56 -4.17 -16.01
C ALA A 49 33.09 -4.56 -15.81
N ALA A 50 32.18 -3.64 -16.16
CA ALA A 50 30.75 -3.89 -16.08
C ALA A 50 30.37 -5.06 -16.98
N LYS A 51 29.76 -6.09 -16.38
CA LYS A 51 29.14 -7.19 -17.12
C LYS A 51 27.72 -6.78 -17.46
N TYR A 52 27.52 -6.34 -18.70
CA TYR A 52 26.19 -6.03 -19.20
C TYR A 52 25.44 -7.32 -19.51
N ALA A 53 24.14 -7.32 -19.21
CA ALA A 53 23.30 -8.41 -19.63
C ALA A 53 23.14 -8.41 -21.15
N GLN A 54 23.08 -9.61 -21.70
CA GLN A 54 22.74 -9.80 -23.10
C GLN A 54 21.22 -9.96 -23.21
N ALA A 55 20.65 -9.46 -24.31
CA ALA A 55 19.26 -9.72 -24.63
C ALA A 55 19.08 -11.24 -24.76
N THR A 56 18.28 -11.82 -23.88
CA THR A 56 17.97 -13.25 -23.89
C THR A 56 16.53 -13.43 -24.32
N SER A 57 16.25 -14.50 -25.05
CA SER A 57 14.89 -14.90 -25.45
C SER A 57 14.21 -15.75 -24.38
N HIS A 58 14.57 -15.58 -23.10
CA HIS A 58 13.98 -16.37 -22.03
C HIS A 58 12.47 -16.08 -21.96
N SER A 59 11.65 -17.13 -22.02
CA SER A 59 10.25 -17.03 -21.63
C SER A 59 10.22 -16.79 -20.12
N TYR A 60 9.52 -15.72 -19.72
CA TYR A 60 9.25 -15.46 -18.33
C TYR A 60 8.04 -16.30 -17.92
N ASP A 61 8.27 -17.61 -17.77
CA ASP A 61 7.22 -18.54 -17.38
C ASP A 61 7.00 -18.44 -15.86
N THR A 62 5.73 -18.42 -15.45
CA THR A 62 5.36 -18.47 -14.04
C THR A 62 5.37 -19.91 -13.55
N HIS A 63 6.22 -20.20 -12.58
CA HIS A 63 6.30 -21.52 -11.95
C HIS A 63 5.46 -21.53 -10.68
N VAL A 64 4.67 -22.59 -10.47
CA VAL A 64 3.82 -22.76 -9.30
C VAL A 64 4.06 -24.12 -8.66
N THR A 65 4.37 -24.13 -7.37
CA THR A 65 4.50 -25.32 -6.53
C THR A 65 3.51 -25.23 -5.37
N THR A 66 2.88 -26.34 -5.02
CA THR A 66 2.04 -26.45 -3.82
C THR A 66 2.75 -27.36 -2.83
N LEU A 67 2.99 -26.86 -1.61
CA LEU A 67 3.58 -27.64 -0.53
C LEU A 67 2.55 -28.63 0.05
N ASP A 68 3.04 -29.63 0.79
CA ASP A 68 2.20 -30.68 1.38
C ASP A 68 1.13 -30.16 2.34
N ASN A 69 1.36 -29.00 2.98
CA ASN A 69 0.41 -28.35 3.87
C ASN A 69 -0.64 -27.47 3.15
N GLY A 70 -0.60 -27.40 1.81
CA GLY A 70 -1.53 -26.62 0.98
C GLY A 70 -1.03 -25.22 0.59
N LEU A 71 0.12 -24.78 1.11
CA LEU A 71 0.69 -23.46 0.77
C LEU A 71 1.15 -23.43 -0.69
N ARG A 72 0.64 -22.46 -1.44
CA ARG A 72 1.01 -22.26 -2.85
C ARG A 72 2.14 -21.25 -2.97
N ILE A 73 3.10 -21.56 -3.82
CA ILE A 73 4.28 -20.73 -4.07
C ILE A 73 4.37 -20.50 -5.58
N ALA A 74 4.27 -19.24 -5.98
CA ALA A 74 4.40 -18.82 -7.37
C ALA A 74 5.65 -17.96 -7.52
N SER A 75 6.40 -18.14 -8.62
CA SER A 75 7.50 -17.24 -8.93
C SER A 75 7.68 -17.01 -10.41
N GLU A 76 8.16 -15.82 -10.75
CA GLU A 76 8.62 -15.47 -12.09
C GLU A 76 10.02 -14.86 -12.00
N ASN A 77 11.01 -15.54 -12.58
CA ASN A 77 12.38 -15.08 -12.53
C ASN A 77 12.61 -13.98 -13.58
N LYS A 78 12.70 -12.72 -13.14
CA LYS A 78 12.98 -11.56 -14.00
C LYS A 78 14.43 -11.12 -13.90
N PHE A 79 14.93 -10.56 -15.00
CA PHE A 79 16.23 -9.93 -15.01
C PHE A 79 16.20 -8.67 -14.13
N GLY A 80 17.12 -8.58 -13.17
CA GLY A 80 17.24 -7.44 -12.26
C GLY A 80 18.12 -7.73 -11.06
N GLN A 81 18.43 -6.68 -10.29
CA GLN A 81 19.15 -6.80 -9.01
C GLN A 81 18.21 -6.75 -7.81
N PHE A 82 16.91 -6.54 -8.05
CA PHE A 82 15.87 -6.43 -7.04
C PHE A 82 14.88 -7.58 -7.22
N CYS A 83 14.34 -8.01 -6.09
CA CYS A 83 13.26 -8.95 -6.03
C CYS A 83 12.13 -8.40 -5.15
N THR A 84 10.92 -8.81 -5.46
CA THR A 84 9.73 -8.53 -4.66
C THR A 84 9.09 -9.84 -4.28
N VAL A 85 8.79 -10.01 -2.99
CA VAL A 85 8.03 -11.14 -2.48
C VAL A 85 6.78 -10.61 -1.80
N GLY A 86 5.64 -11.21 -2.10
CA GLY A 86 4.38 -10.96 -1.43
C GLY A 86 3.81 -12.25 -0.85
N VAL A 87 3.19 -12.16 0.32
CA VAL A 87 2.28 -13.16 0.85
C VAL A 87 0.87 -12.63 0.71
N LEU A 88 0.07 -13.30 -0.12
CA LEU A 88 -1.29 -12.92 -0.44
C LEU A 88 -2.24 -13.89 0.26
N LEU A 89 -3.16 -13.34 1.03
CA LEU A 89 -4.20 -14.08 1.72
C LEU A 89 -5.55 -13.72 1.09
N ASN A 90 -6.38 -14.73 0.83
CA ASN A 90 -7.78 -14.51 0.50
C ASN A 90 -8.56 -14.23 1.81
N SER A 91 -8.37 -13.00 2.29
CA SER A 91 -8.82 -12.46 3.57
C SER A 91 -9.06 -10.96 3.36
N GLY A 92 -9.96 -10.33 4.09
CA GLY A 92 -10.38 -8.97 3.78
C GLY A 92 -11.63 -8.58 4.58
N SER A 93 -12.02 -7.31 4.49
CA SER A 93 -13.12 -6.79 5.31
C SER A 93 -14.46 -7.50 5.06
N ARG A 94 -14.63 -8.14 3.89
CA ARG A 94 -15.83 -8.94 3.58
C ARG A 94 -16.04 -10.16 4.47
N TYR A 95 -14.98 -10.63 5.13
CA TYR A 95 -15.03 -11.81 5.99
C TYR A 95 -15.17 -11.43 7.49
N GLU A 96 -15.48 -10.18 7.79
CA GLU A 96 -15.58 -9.68 9.17
C GLU A 96 -16.98 -9.80 9.77
N SER A 97 -17.95 -10.47 9.12
CA SER A 97 -19.33 -10.53 9.62
C SER A 97 -19.49 -11.10 11.03
N ALA A 98 -18.59 -11.98 11.46
CA ALA A 98 -18.56 -12.57 12.80
C ALA A 98 -17.72 -11.77 13.82
N TYR A 99 -17.15 -10.63 13.41
CA TYR A 99 -16.21 -9.83 14.18
C TYR A 99 -16.65 -8.35 14.19
N PRO A 100 -16.13 -7.53 15.13
CA PRO A 100 -16.25 -6.08 14.99
C PRO A 100 -15.58 -5.62 13.70
N SER A 101 -16.29 -4.90 12.83
CA SER A 101 -15.71 -4.41 11.57
C SER A 101 -14.51 -3.50 11.84
N GLY A 102 -13.43 -3.69 11.08
CA GLY A 102 -12.15 -2.99 11.24
C GLY A 102 -10.96 -3.91 11.56
N ILE A 103 -11.14 -5.23 11.64
CA ILE A 103 -10.05 -6.17 11.96
C ILE A 103 -8.90 -6.05 10.96
N ILE A 104 -9.19 -6.08 9.66
CA ILE A 104 -8.20 -5.96 8.59
C ILE A 104 -7.51 -4.60 8.64
N HIS A 105 -8.23 -3.52 8.97
CA HIS A 105 -7.63 -2.20 9.12
C HIS A 105 -6.61 -2.19 10.27
N PHE A 106 -6.95 -2.79 11.42
CA PHE A 106 -6.00 -2.96 12.53
C PHE A 106 -4.79 -3.82 12.13
N MET A 107 -5.03 -4.95 11.44
CA MET A 107 -3.95 -5.84 10.99
C MET A 107 -3.01 -5.17 9.98
N GLU A 108 -3.55 -4.30 9.11
CA GLU A 108 -2.77 -3.49 8.19
C GLU A 108 -1.82 -2.56 8.95
N LYS A 109 -2.33 -1.81 9.94
CA LYS A 109 -1.52 -0.86 10.74
C LYS A 109 -0.51 -1.55 11.67
N LEU A 110 -0.89 -2.68 12.26
CA LEU A 110 -0.04 -3.48 13.14
C LEU A 110 0.95 -4.38 12.39
N SER A 111 0.83 -4.45 11.06
CA SER A 111 1.78 -5.18 10.23
C SER A 111 3.21 -4.68 10.43
N PHE A 112 4.17 -5.60 10.32
CA PHE A 112 5.59 -5.32 10.58
C PHE A 112 5.85 -4.66 11.95
N GLY A 113 5.01 -4.97 12.94
CA GLY A 113 5.19 -4.60 14.35
C GLY A 113 6.11 -5.56 15.12
N SER A 114 5.93 -5.63 16.44
CA SER A 114 6.73 -6.51 17.29
C SER A 114 6.45 -7.99 17.02
N THR A 115 7.52 -8.80 17.04
CA THR A 115 7.49 -10.26 16.84
C THR A 115 8.53 -10.94 17.75
N PRO A 116 8.49 -12.27 17.96
CA PRO A 116 9.53 -12.95 18.73
C PRO A 116 10.94 -12.85 18.16
N SER A 117 11.12 -12.47 16.89
CA SER A 117 12.45 -12.26 16.30
C SER A 117 12.85 -10.79 16.20
N TRP A 118 11.90 -9.87 16.38
CA TRP A 118 12.11 -8.43 16.20
C TRP A 118 11.36 -7.66 17.28
N GLU A 119 12.10 -6.95 18.14
CA GLU A 119 11.56 -6.25 19.30
C GLU A 119 10.50 -5.21 18.92
N ASP A 120 10.76 -4.43 17.87
CA ASP A 120 9.92 -3.35 17.39
C ASP A 120 9.98 -3.20 15.85
N LYS A 121 9.15 -2.28 15.33
CA LYS A 121 9.09 -1.91 13.91
C LYS A 121 10.42 -1.31 13.41
N ASP A 122 11.12 -0.54 14.24
CA ASP A 122 12.37 0.12 13.88
C ASP A 122 13.49 -0.89 13.57
N LYS A 123 13.56 -2.00 14.32
CA LYS A 123 14.52 -3.09 14.05
C LYS A 123 14.22 -3.78 12.71
N ILE A 124 12.95 -3.96 12.37
CA ILE A 124 12.54 -4.53 11.07
C ILE A 124 12.99 -3.59 9.95
N LEU A 125 12.70 -2.29 10.08
CA LEU A 125 13.10 -1.28 9.09
C LEU A 125 14.62 -1.19 8.95
N GLN A 126 15.38 -1.19 10.05
CA GLN A 126 16.86 -1.21 10.02
C GLN A 126 17.42 -2.46 9.32
N ALA A 127 16.77 -3.62 9.47
CA ALA A 127 17.17 -4.84 8.78
C ALA A 127 16.90 -4.75 7.27
N LEU A 128 15.76 -4.17 6.88
CA LEU A 128 15.40 -3.94 5.48
C LEU A 128 16.31 -2.90 4.81
N GLU A 129 16.60 -1.78 5.49
CA GLU A 129 17.48 -0.72 4.96
C GLU A 129 18.88 -1.24 4.61
N LYS A 130 19.43 -2.17 5.42
CA LYS A 130 20.73 -2.81 5.15
C LYS A 130 20.75 -3.57 3.83
N VAL A 131 19.62 -4.09 3.38
CA VAL A 131 19.47 -4.80 2.10
C VAL A 131 18.84 -3.93 1.02
N GLY A 132 18.68 -2.62 1.28
CA GLY A 132 18.02 -1.67 0.39
C GLY A 132 16.56 -2.02 0.12
N GLY A 133 15.88 -2.56 1.13
CA GLY A 133 14.52 -3.05 1.03
C GLY A 133 13.46 -2.12 1.61
N ILE A 134 12.23 -2.33 1.16
CA ILE A 134 11.01 -1.70 1.65
C ILE A 134 9.95 -2.77 1.89
N CYS A 135 9.02 -2.52 2.81
CA CYS A 135 7.89 -3.40 3.06
C CYS A 135 6.60 -2.61 3.17
N ASP A 136 5.49 -3.24 2.84
CA ASP A 136 4.15 -2.68 2.99
C ASP A 136 3.12 -3.78 3.23
N CYS A 137 2.02 -3.44 3.88
CA CYS A 137 0.87 -4.31 4.06
C CYS A 137 -0.38 -3.56 3.61
N GLN A 138 -1.22 -4.20 2.81
CA GLN A 138 -2.45 -3.59 2.31
C GLN A 138 -3.62 -4.56 2.44
N GLY A 139 -4.68 -4.09 3.09
CA GLY A 139 -5.96 -4.78 3.19
C GLY A 139 -7.00 -4.21 2.23
N SER A 140 -7.50 -5.05 1.32
CA SER A 140 -8.69 -4.78 0.52
C SER A 140 -9.95 -5.42 1.15
N ARG A 141 -11.06 -5.41 0.41
CA ARG A 141 -12.30 -6.08 0.82
C ARG A 141 -12.19 -7.60 0.76
N ASP A 142 -11.31 -8.15 -0.07
CA ASP A 142 -11.20 -9.58 -0.40
C ASP A 142 -9.78 -10.15 -0.31
N THR A 143 -8.75 -9.30 -0.22
CA THR A 143 -7.35 -9.70 -0.13
C THR A 143 -6.58 -8.93 0.95
N LEU A 144 -5.66 -9.61 1.61
CA LEU A 144 -4.68 -9.03 2.53
C LEU A 144 -3.29 -9.41 2.01
N VAL A 145 -2.45 -8.40 1.76
CA VAL A 145 -1.16 -8.59 1.13
C VAL A 145 -0.05 -8.05 2.01
N TYR A 146 0.88 -8.92 2.41
CA TYR A 146 2.15 -8.54 3.02
C TYR A 146 3.23 -8.58 1.95
N ALA A 147 3.83 -7.46 1.59
CA ALA A 147 4.83 -7.40 0.53
C ALA A 147 6.13 -6.76 1.00
N ALA A 148 7.23 -7.24 0.45
CA ALA A 148 8.54 -6.62 0.63
C ALA A 148 9.38 -6.75 -0.64
N SER A 149 10.08 -5.67 -0.95
CA SER A 149 11.02 -5.59 -2.07
C SER A 149 12.41 -5.30 -1.54
N ALA A 150 13.43 -5.99 -2.04
CA ALA A 150 14.81 -5.76 -1.65
C ALA A 150 15.76 -6.17 -2.77
N ARG A 151 17.07 -5.96 -2.57
CA ARG A 151 18.07 -6.58 -3.45
C ARG A 151 18.01 -8.10 -3.35
N THR A 152 18.34 -8.80 -4.43
CA THR A 152 18.26 -10.28 -4.52
C THR A 152 19.10 -11.03 -3.47
N ASN A 153 20.16 -10.39 -2.95
CA ASN A 153 20.97 -10.92 -1.85
C ASN A 153 20.28 -10.81 -0.47
N GLY A 154 19.29 -9.94 -0.33
CA GLY A 154 18.49 -9.74 0.88
C GLY A 154 17.27 -10.65 1.00
N LEU A 155 17.06 -11.58 0.06
CA LEU A 155 15.88 -12.44 0.01
C LEU A 155 15.64 -13.22 1.32
N ASP A 156 16.70 -13.75 1.94
CA ASP A 156 16.60 -14.50 3.20
C ASP A 156 16.03 -13.63 4.34
N VAL A 157 16.48 -12.38 4.44
CA VAL A 157 15.98 -11.39 5.40
C VAL A 157 14.52 -11.04 5.13
N VAL A 158 14.16 -10.82 3.87
CA VAL A 158 12.78 -10.53 3.44
C VAL A 158 11.84 -11.68 3.79
N MET A 159 12.20 -12.91 3.46
CA MET A 159 11.38 -14.10 3.75
C MET A 159 11.16 -14.28 5.24
N LYS A 160 12.21 -14.08 6.04
CA LYS A 160 12.10 -14.10 7.50
C LYS A 160 11.11 -13.05 7.99
N ILE A 161 11.26 -11.79 7.58
CA ILE A 161 10.39 -10.68 8.00
C ILE A 161 8.93 -10.94 7.61
N LEU A 162 8.67 -11.39 6.37
CA LEU A 162 7.31 -11.70 5.92
C LEU A 162 6.68 -12.84 6.72
N SER A 163 7.44 -13.90 7.01
CA SER A 163 6.95 -15.00 7.85
C SER A 163 6.66 -14.56 9.29
N ASP A 164 7.52 -13.70 9.87
CA ASP A 164 7.34 -13.14 11.21
C ASP A 164 6.10 -12.23 11.28
N ALA A 165 5.93 -11.36 10.28
CA ALA A 165 4.80 -10.43 10.21
C ALA A 165 3.46 -11.16 9.98
N MET A 166 3.45 -12.21 9.15
CA MET A 166 2.24 -12.97 8.86
C MET A 166 1.89 -13.99 9.93
N LEU A 167 2.88 -14.67 10.54
CA LEU A 167 2.68 -15.83 11.42
C LEU A 167 2.94 -15.54 12.91
N ARG A 168 3.68 -14.48 13.25
CA ARG A 168 4.18 -14.26 14.61
C ARG A 168 4.11 -12.81 15.15
N PRO A 169 3.12 -11.95 14.83
CA PRO A 169 2.90 -10.68 15.55
C PRO A 169 2.53 -10.90 17.03
N THR A 170 3.09 -10.07 17.93
CA THR A 170 2.82 -10.14 19.37
C THR A 170 1.75 -9.15 19.85
N PHE A 171 1.49 -8.09 19.08
CA PHE A 171 0.49 -7.04 19.35
C PHE A 171 0.52 -6.50 20.80
N PRO A 172 1.64 -5.96 21.31
CA PRO A 172 1.72 -5.47 22.69
C PRO A 172 0.74 -4.29 22.92
N ASP A 173 0.33 -4.06 24.17
CA ASP A 173 -0.79 -3.14 24.49
C ASP A 173 -0.50 -1.68 24.07
N ASP A 174 0.76 -1.26 24.20
CA ASP A 174 1.23 0.05 23.73
C ASP A 174 1.08 0.20 22.20
N GLN A 175 1.47 -0.81 21.41
CA GLN A 175 1.27 -0.79 19.96
C GLN A 175 -0.20 -0.81 19.55
N MET A 176 -1.05 -1.49 20.33
CA MET A 176 -2.49 -1.47 20.12
C MET A 176 -3.06 -0.07 20.35
N ASP A 177 -2.65 0.61 21.42
CA ASP A 177 -3.09 1.98 21.73
C ASP A 177 -2.61 2.99 20.69
N ASP A 178 -1.35 2.91 20.27
CA ASP A 178 -0.81 3.75 19.18
C ASP A 178 -1.59 3.53 17.88
N THR A 179 -1.93 2.29 17.58
CA THR A 179 -2.73 1.94 16.39
C THR A 179 -4.14 2.53 16.47
N ARG A 180 -4.78 2.49 17.64
CA ARG A 180 -6.10 3.12 17.84
C ARG A 180 -6.04 4.62 17.53
N GLN A 181 -5.02 5.32 18.03
CA GLN A 181 -4.84 6.75 17.74
C GLN A 181 -4.58 7.01 16.25
N ALA A 182 -3.73 6.19 15.62
CA ALA A 182 -3.46 6.32 14.19
C ALA A 182 -4.72 6.11 13.33
N ILE A 183 -5.56 5.14 13.68
CA ILE A 183 -6.83 4.87 12.98
C ILE A 183 -7.82 6.01 13.20
N LEU A 184 -7.96 6.54 14.42
CA LEU A 184 -8.83 7.70 14.70
C LEU A 184 -8.40 8.93 13.88
N PHE A 185 -7.09 9.19 13.82
CA PHE A 185 -6.56 10.27 13.00
C PHE A 185 -6.84 10.06 11.50
N GLU A 186 -6.74 8.84 11.00
CA GLU A 186 -7.07 8.53 9.61
C GLU A 186 -8.56 8.69 9.31
N ILE A 187 -9.44 8.29 10.23
CA ILE A 187 -10.89 8.52 10.12
C ILE A 187 -11.17 10.01 10.08
N GLU A 188 -10.59 10.80 11.01
CA GLU A 188 -10.75 12.25 11.01
C GLU A 188 -10.25 12.88 9.70
N ALA A 189 -9.05 12.49 9.25
CA ALA A 189 -8.47 12.98 8.01
C ALA A 189 -9.33 12.65 6.78
N MET A 190 -9.83 11.41 6.68
CA MET A 190 -10.78 10.99 5.64
C MET A 190 -12.06 11.83 5.69
N HIS A 191 -12.51 12.21 6.88
CA HIS A 191 -13.72 13.00 7.03
C HIS A 191 -13.55 14.47 6.65
N MET A 192 -12.33 15.00 6.78
CA MET A 192 -11.95 16.39 6.48
C MET A 192 -11.41 16.57 5.05
N ASP A 193 -11.19 15.49 4.29
CA ASP A 193 -10.68 15.57 2.92
C ASP A 193 -11.69 16.25 1.97
N PRO A 194 -11.33 17.37 1.30
CA PRO A 194 -12.19 18.00 0.30
C PRO A 194 -12.47 17.14 -0.94
N ASN A 195 -11.60 16.18 -1.24
CA ASN A 195 -11.78 15.19 -2.29
C ASN A 195 -12.01 13.82 -1.65
N PRO A 196 -13.23 13.53 -1.15
CA PRO A 196 -13.52 12.40 -0.29
C PRO A 196 -13.62 11.07 -1.06
N GLU A 197 -12.71 10.77 -1.98
CA GLU A 197 -12.73 9.56 -2.82
C GLU A 197 -12.80 8.29 -1.96
N MET A 198 -12.01 8.22 -0.90
CA MET A 198 -12.01 7.08 0.03
C MET A 198 -13.35 6.90 0.76
N LEU A 199 -13.98 7.99 1.20
CA LEU A 199 -15.30 7.94 1.84
C LEU A 199 -16.40 7.57 0.84
N LEU A 200 -16.37 8.13 -0.36
CA LEU A 200 -17.30 7.81 -1.43
C LEU A 200 -17.24 6.32 -1.79
N MET A 201 -16.04 5.76 -1.79
CA MET A 201 -15.80 4.33 -1.98
C MET A 201 -16.43 3.47 -0.87
N GLU A 202 -16.30 3.87 0.40
CA GLU A 202 -16.99 3.17 1.49
C GLU A 202 -18.52 3.30 1.39
N MET A 203 -19.02 4.50 1.05
CA MET A 203 -20.45 4.78 0.91
C MET A 203 -21.10 3.99 -0.22
N ILE A 204 -20.46 3.91 -1.40
CA ILE A 204 -21.04 3.20 -2.54
C ILE A 204 -21.08 1.69 -2.30
N HIS A 205 -20.07 1.12 -1.64
CA HIS A 205 -20.08 -0.30 -1.28
C HIS A 205 -21.18 -0.61 -0.26
N LYS A 206 -21.32 0.24 0.77
CA LYS A 206 -22.41 0.13 1.75
C LYS A 206 -23.79 0.26 1.09
N ALA A 207 -23.94 1.17 0.12
CA ALA A 207 -25.18 1.32 -0.64
C ALA A 207 -25.46 0.09 -1.52
N ALA A 208 -24.46 -0.46 -2.20
CA ALA A 208 -24.60 -1.55 -3.15
C ALA A 208 -24.87 -2.90 -2.48
N TYR A 209 -24.18 -3.19 -1.36
CA TYR A 209 -24.16 -4.51 -0.71
C TYR A 209 -24.73 -4.49 0.71
N SER A 210 -25.33 -3.38 1.15
CA SER A 210 -25.86 -3.19 2.50
C SER A 210 -24.78 -3.44 3.58
N ASN A 211 -25.14 -3.92 4.77
CA ASN A 211 -24.18 -4.25 5.83
C ASN A 211 -23.76 -5.74 5.76
N ASN A 212 -23.42 -6.24 4.58
CA ASN A 212 -23.02 -7.64 4.40
C ASN A 212 -21.89 -7.79 3.38
N SER A 213 -20.99 -8.75 3.58
CA SER A 213 -19.89 -9.07 2.67
C SER A 213 -19.11 -7.83 2.22
N LEU A 214 -19.09 -7.50 0.92
CA LEU A 214 -18.41 -6.33 0.33
C LEU A 214 -18.93 -4.97 0.84
N GLY A 215 -20.13 -4.94 1.43
CA GLY A 215 -20.71 -3.75 2.05
C GLY A 215 -20.20 -3.49 3.47
N LEU A 216 -19.48 -4.44 4.07
CA LEU A 216 -18.75 -4.21 5.31
C LEU A 216 -17.64 -3.17 5.07
N PRO A 217 -17.43 -2.26 6.03
CA PRO A 217 -16.49 -1.16 5.84
C PRO A 217 -15.05 -1.70 5.84
N ARG A 218 -14.22 -1.19 4.92
CA ARG A 218 -12.77 -1.46 4.91
C ARG A 218 -12.07 -0.71 6.04
N ILE A 219 -12.54 0.49 6.31
CA ILE A 219 -12.04 1.35 7.38
C ILE A 219 -12.83 1.10 8.65
N CYS A 220 -12.11 0.85 9.74
CA CYS A 220 -12.70 0.64 11.05
C CYS A 220 -13.70 1.78 11.38
N PRO A 221 -14.97 1.48 11.67
CA PRO A 221 -15.88 2.45 12.25
C PRO A 221 -15.34 2.97 13.58
N GLU A 222 -15.58 4.26 13.87
CA GLU A 222 -15.07 4.94 15.06
C GLU A 222 -15.49 4.22 16.35
N GLU A 223 -16.74 3.76 16.39
CA GLU A 223 -17.31 3.02 17.52
C GLU A 223 -16.58 1.70 17.82
N ASN A 224 -15.97 1.07 16.80
CA ASN A 224 -15.30 -0.22 16.95
C ASN A 224 -13.83 -0.09 17.35
N VAL A 225 -13.21 1.10 17.22
CA VAL A 225 -11.79 1.31 17.52
C VAL A 225 -11.47 0.94 18.98
N SER A 226 -12.38 1.26 19.91
CA SER A 226 -12.24 0.94 21.33
C SER A 226 -12.59 -0.51 21.68
N VAL A 227 -13.35 -1.20 20.82
CA VAL A 227 -13.88 -2.55 21.05
C VAL A 227 -12.92 -3.63 20.54
N ILE A 228 -12.12 -3.34 19.52
CA ILE A 228 -11.17 -4.30 18.95
C ILE A 228 -10.05 -4.59 19.95
N THR A 229 -9.84 -5.88 20.23
CA THR A 229 -8.86 -6.41 21.19
C THR A 229 -7.89 -7.35 20.48
N ARG A 230 -6.76 -7.64 21.13
CA ARG A 230 -5.78 -8.64 20.66
C ARG A 230 -6.43 -10.00 20.38
N ASP A 231 -7.36 -10.42 21.22
CA ASP A 231 -8.04 -11.71 21.08
C ASP A 231 -8.93 -11.78 19.84
N HIS A 232 -9.56 -10.67 19.45
CA HIS A 232 -10.29 -10.58 18.17
C HIS A 232 -9.33 -10.78 16.99
N LEU A 233 -8.16 -10.13 17.01
CA LEU A 233 -7.14 -10.28 15.95
C LEU A 233 -6.66 -11.72 15.86
N TYR A 234 -6.26 -12.35 16.97
CA TYR A 234 -5.80 -13.73 16.96
C TYR A 234 -6.88 -14.74 16.56
N THR A 235 -8.14 -14.49 16.93
CA THR A 235 -9.26 -15.34 16.50
C THR A 235 -9.45 -15.25 14.99
N TYR A 236 -9.40 -14.03 14.42
CA TYR A 236 -9.47 -13.83 12.98
C TYR A 236 -8.29 -14.50 12.25
N MET A 237 -7.07 -14.32 12.76
CA MET A 237 -5.86 -14.95 12.20
C MET A 237 -5.94 -16.47 12.21
N ARG A 238 -6.47 -17.08 13.28
CA ARG A 238 -6.66 -18.53 13.35
C ARG A 238 -7.55 -19.07 12.25
N GLU A 239 -8.60 -18.35 11.89
CA GLU A 239 -9.57 -18.78 10.88
C GLU A 239 -9.10 -18.47 9.45
N HIS A 240 -8.41 -17.34 9.24
CA HIS A 240 -8.13 -16.83 7.90
C HIS A 240 -6.66 -16.98 7.45
N HIS A 241 -5.70 -17.08 8.37
CA HIS A 241 -4.27 -17.20 8.04
C HIS A 241 -3.84 -18.66 7.96
N THR A 242 -4.55 -19.44 7.14
CA THR A 242 -4.25 -20.85 6.87
C THR A 242 -3.40 -20.99 5.60
N PRO A 243 -2.60 -22.06 5.47
CA PRO A 243 -1.70 -22.24 4.33
C PRO A 243 -2.44 -22.41 2.99
N ASP A 244 -3.57 -23.10 2.97
CA ASP A 244 -4.41 -23.29 1.79
C ASP A 244 -5.09 -21.98 1.31
N ASN A 245 -5.27 -21.02 2.24
CA ASN A 245 -5.80 -19.70 1.98
C ASN A 245 -4.70 -18.65 1.64
N ALA A 246 -3.44 -19.07 1.58
CA ALA A 246 -2.28 -18.22 1.33
C ALA A 246 -1.54 -18.58 0.03
N VAL A 247 -0.93 -17.58 -0.59
CA VAL A 247 -0.02 -17.73 -1.72
C VAL A 247 1.21 -16.86 -1.51
N ILE A 248 2.40 -17.45 -1.62
CA ILE A 248 3.65 -16.69 -1.66
C ILE A 248 4.02 -16.46 -3.13
N ALA A 249 4.06 -15.21 -3.56
CA ALA A 249 4.42 -14.82 -4.91
C ALA A 249 5.75 -14.06 -4.93
N GLY A 250 6.69 -14.49 -5.78
CA GLY A 250 8.00 -13.85 -5.92
C GLY A 250 8.32 -13.44 -7.36
N VAL A 251 8.79 -12.21 -7.56
CA VAL A 251 9.25 -11.72 -8.87
C VAL A 251 10.74 -11.35 -8.78
N GLY A 252 11.52 -11.76 -9.78
CA GLY A 252 12.98 -11.54 -9.79
C GLY A 252 13.76 -12.55 -8.95
N ILE A 253 13.21 -13.75 -8.76
CA ILE A 253 13.76 -14.80 -7.88
C ILE A 253 13.65 -16.15 -8.60
N GLU A 254 14.64 -17.00 -8.37
CA GLU A 254 14.62 -18.40 -8.80
C GLU A 254 13.62 -19.23 -7.97
N HIS A 255 12.80 -20.04 -8.66
CA HIS A 255 11.70 -20.77 -8.05
C HIS A 255 12.13 -21.67 -6.87
N ASP A 256 13.13 -22.52 -7.09
CA ASP A 256 13.60 -23.49 -6.09
C ASP A 256 14.14 -22.80 -4.83
N LYS A 257 14.75 -21.62 -5.01
CA LYS A 257 15.22 -20.78 -3.90
C LYS A 257 14.05 -20.21 -3.11
N LEU A 258 12.98 -19.76 -3.77
CA LEU A 258 11.79 -19.27 -3.07
C LEU A 258 11.10 -20.40 -2.31
N VAL A 259 10.97 -21.59 -2.93
CA VAL A 259 10.35 -22.77 -2.33
C VAL A 259 11.10 -23.22 -1.07
N SER A 260 12.44 -23.32 -1.15
CA SER A 260 13.25 -23.72 0.01
C SER A 260 13.18 -22.72 1.16
N LEU A 261 13.14 -21.40 0.88
CA LEU A 261 12.98 -20.38 1.92
C LEU A 261 11.57 -20.35 2.51
N ALA A 262 10.54 -20.59 1.68
CA ALA A 262 9.16 -20.70 2.15
C ALA A 262 9.01 -21.90 3.10
N GLN A 263 9.52 -23.08 2.72
CA GLN A 263 9.56 -24.27 3.57
C GLN A 263 10.26 -23.95 4.90
N ARG A 264 11.45 -23.36 4.86
CA ARG A 264 12.21 -23.01 6.05
C ARG A 264 11.46 -22.07 6.99
N TYR A 265 10.98 -20.93 6.49
CA TYR A 265 10.48 -19.85 7.36
C TYR A 265 9.00 -19.94 7.74
N PHE A 266 8.17 -20.52 6.87
CA PHE A 266 6.73 -20.65 7.11
C PHE A 266 6.36 -22.00 7.71
N ILE A 267 7.19 -23.04 7.53
CA ILE A 267 6.91 -24.40 8.03
C ILE A 267 7.86 -24.81 9.15
N ASP A 268 9.18 -24.78 8.89
CA ASP A 268 10.16 -25.45 9.75
C ASP A 268 10.60 -24.62 10.97
N ASP A 269 10.80 -23.30 10.81
CA ASP A 269 11.51 -22.47 11.80
C ASP A 269 10.69 -22.27 13.08
N LYS A 270 9.45 -21.77 12.98
CA LYS A 270 8.63 -21.43 14.16
C LYS A 270 7.13 -21.55 13.89
N ARG A 271 6.40 -22.05 14.89
CA ARG A 271 4.93 -22.13 14.87
C ARG A 271 4.27 -20.74 14.91
N PRO A 272 3.10 -20.57 14.28
CA PRO A 272 2.28 -19.37 14.46
C PRO A 272 1.89 -19.14 15.92
N VAL A 273 1.80 -17.88 16.35
CA VAL A 273 1.57 -17.55 17.78
C VAL A 273 0.11 -17.63 18.24
N TRP A 274 -0.86 -17.54 17.32
CA TRP A 274 -2.31 -17.68 17.60
C TRP A 274 -2.82 -19.13 17.57
N LEU A 275 -1.98 -20.07 17.11
CA LEU A 275 -2.33 -21.47 17.11
C LEU A 275 -2.24 -22.05 18.53
N PRO A 276 -3.26 -22.81 18.98
CA PRO A 276 -3.20 -23.54 20.24
C PRO A 276 -2.02 -24.51 20.31
N GLU A 277 -1.59 -24.85 21.52
CA GLU A 277 -0.52 -25.83 21.70
C GLU A 277 -0.95 -27.22 21.21
N GLY A 278 -0.10 -27.84 20.39
CA GLY A 278 -0.34 -29.18 19.84
C GLY A 278 -0.99 -29.18 18.45
N GLU A 279 -1.47 -28.03 17.96
CA GLU A 279 -1.97 -27.89 16.60
C GLU A 279 -0.87 -27.50 15.62
N GLN A 280 -0.97 -27.98 14.39
CA GLN A 280 -0.04 -27.65 13.30
C GLN A 280 -0.68 -26.63 12.35
N TRP A 281 0.15 -25.77 11.78
CA TRP A 281 -0.27 -24.87 10.70
C TRP A 281 -0.56 -25.71 9.44
N SER A 282 -1.82 -26.09 9.32
CA SER A 282 -2.33 -27.04 8.34
C SER A 282 -3.51 -26.44 7.60
N ALA A 283 -3.87 -27.04 6.47
CA ALA A 283 -4.99 -26.58 5.65
C ALA A 283 -6.26 -26.44 6.49
N GLY A 284 -6.96 -25.31 6.32
CA GLY A 284 -8.23 -25.05 6.98
C GLY A 284 -9.38 -25.83 6.35
N ALA A 285 -10.62 -25.39 6.63
CA ALA A 285 -11.83 -25.93 5.99
C ALA A 285 -11.99 -25.50 4.52
N GLY A 286 -10.93 -24.97 3.89
CA GLY A 286 -10.96 -24.27 2.61
C GLY A 286 -11.20 -22.76 2.76
N PRO A 287 -11.13 -21.99 1.66
CA PRO A 287 -11.32 -20.54 1.68
C PRO A 287 -12.71 -20.18 2.23
N PRO A 288 -12.83 -19.10 3.01
CA PRO A 288 -14.10 -18.68 3.61
C PRO A 288 -15.13 -18.41 2.51
N LYS A 289 -16.28 -19.09 2.59
CA LYS A 289 -17.40 -18.89 1.65
C LYS A 289 -18.23 -17.70 2.13
N CYS A 290 -17.98 -16.53 1.54
CA CYS A 290 -18.79 -15.33 1.75
C CYS A 290 -19.37 -14.91 0.41
N THR A 291 -20.66 -15.13 0.17
CA THR A 291 -21.32 -14.72 -1.08
C THR A 291 -21.85 -13.30 -0.97
N SER A 292 -21.51 -12.47 -1.95
CA SER A 292 -22.03 -11.12 -2.09
C SER A 292 -23.30 -11.07 -2.89
N GLN A 293 -24.23 -10.22 -2.46
CA GLN A 293 -25.48 -9.95 -3.15
C GLN A 293 -25.66 -8.46 -3.31
N TYR A 294 -25.77 -8.00 -4.55
CA TYR A 294 -26.11 -6.61 -4.83
C TYR A 294 -27.58 -6.37 -4.45
N THR A 295 -27.81 -5.45 -3.52
CA THR A 295 -29.15 -5.03 -3.08
C THR A 295 -29.57 -3.71 -3.69
N GLY A 296 -28.59 -2.89 -4.11
CA GLY A 296 -28.79 -1.48 -4.39
C GLY A 296 -29.16 -0.71 -3.12
N GLY A 297 -29.20 0.62 -3.24
CA GLY A 297 -29.47 1.51 -2.11
C GLY A 297 -29.03 2.94 -2.38
N ILE A 298 -29.32 3.82 -1.44
CA ILE A 298 -28.86 5.21 -1.45
C ILE A 298 -28.29 5.54 -0.08
N VAL A 299 -27.08 6.10 -0.08
CA VAL A 299 -26.43 6.63 1.11
C VAL A 299 -26.08 8.09 0.81
N GLN A 300 -26.55 8.99 1.66
CA GLN A 300 -26.32 10.42 1.53
C GLN A 300 -25.77 10.94 2.85
N VAL A 301 -24.73 11.76 2.78
CA VAL A 301 -24.14 12.45 3.93
C VAL A 301 -24.01 13.92 3.56
N GLU A 302 -24.54 14.78 4.42
CA GLU A 302 -24.30 16.21 4.33
C GLU A 302 -23.08 16.55 5.20
N LYS A 303 -22.13 17.29 4.63
CA LYS A 303 -20.90 17.70 5.33
C LYS A 303 -20.70 19.19 5.18
N ASP A 304 -20.40 19.81 6.31
CA ASP A 304 -19.94 21.19 6.35
C ASP A 304 -18.41 21.21 6.42
N LEU A 305 -17.78 21.58 5.30
CA LEU A 305 -16.32 21.74 5.19
C LEU A 305 -15.90 23.22 5.30
N SER A 306 -16.80 24.14 5.67
CA SER A 306 -16.50 25.58 5.77
C SER A 306 -15.38 25.90 6.77
N ASN A 307 -15.23 25.06 7.81
CA ASN A 307 -14.21 25.20 8.84
C ASN A 307 -12.89 24.48 8.50
N VAL A 308 -12.87 23.70 7.41
CA VAL A 308 -11.68 22.99 6.97
C VAL A 308 -10.97 23.89 5.95
N SER A 309 -10.05 24.72 6.42
CA SER A 309 -9.19 25.53 5.55
C SER A 309 -7.73 25.26 5.88
N LEU A 310 -7.04 24.54 4.99
CA LEU A 310 -5.60 24.29 5.07
C LEU A 310 -4.75 25.50 4.63
N GLY A 311 -5.40 26.60 4.20
CA GLY A 311 -4.73 27.78 3.67
C GLY A 311 -5.59 29.04 3.70
N PRO A 312 -5.14 30.13 3.05
CA PRO A 312 -5.85 31.42 3.01
C PRO A 312 -7.03 31.43 2.04
N THR A 313 -7.18 30.40 1.22
CA THR A 313 -8.25 30.27 0.22
C THR A 313 -9.28 29.27 0.74
N PRO A 314 -10.57 29.65 0.82
CA PRO A 314 -11.63 28.72 1.19
C PRO A 314 -11.72 27.61 0.15
N MET A 315 -12.00 26.39 0.60
CA MET A 315 -12.17 25.25 -0.29
C MET A 315 -13.43 25.41 -1.14
N PRO A 316 -13.42 24.93 -2.40
CA PRO A 316 -14.62 24.97 -3.23
C PRO A 316 -15.73 24.14 -2.59
N GLU A 317 -16.94 24.69 -2.53
CA GLU A 317 -18.13 23.92 -2.16
C GLU A 317 -18.44 22.92 -3.26
N LEU A 318 -18.21 21.64 -2.99
CA LEU A 318 -18.45 20.55 -3.93
C LEU A 318 -19.42 19.54 -3.35
N ALA A 319 -20.34 19.11 -4.20
CA ALA A 319 -21.11 17.91 -4.00
C ALA A 319 -20.56 16.81 -4.90
N HIS A 320 -20.39 15.64 -4.31
CA HIS A 320 -19.86 14.45 -4.96
C HIS A 320 -20.98 13.42 -5.08
N ILE A 321 -21.11 12.82 -6.25
CA ILE A 321 -22.14 11.82 -6.54
C ILE A 321 -21.48 10.62 -7.20
N VAL A 322 -21.76 9.44 -6.64
CA VAL A 322 -21.32 8.17 -7.22
C VAL A 322 -22.55 7.34 -7.54
N PHE A 323 -22.68 6.97 -8.82
CA PHE A 323 -23.69 6.03 -9.29
C PHE A 323 -23.01 4.69 -9.52
N GLY A 324 -23.45 3.65 -8.82
CA GLY A 324 -22.88 2.29 -8.91
C GLY A 324 -23.92 1.28 -9.36
N LEU A 325 -23.59 0.51 -10.40
CA LEU A 325 -24.36 -0.61 -10.90
C LEU A 325 -23.61 -1.92 -10.64
N GLU A 326 -24.34 -3.01 -10.47
CA GLU A 326 -23.75 -4.34 -10.39
C GLU A 326 -22.96 -4.63 -11.67
N SER A 327 -21.71 -5.09 -11.50
CA SER A 327 -20.88 -5.64 -12.57
C SER A 327 -20.48 -7.08 -12.24
N CYS A 328 -19.58 -7.66 -13.02
CA CYS A 328 -19.23 -9.07 -12.90
C CYS A 328 -17.99 -9.32 -12.04
N SER A 329 -17.83 -10.57 -11.62
CA SER A 329 -16.60 -11.09 -11.02
C SER A 329 -15.42 -10.98 -11.99
N HIS A 330 -14.19 -10.93 -11.45
CA HIS A 330 -12.97 -11.01 -12.27
C HIS A 330 -12.75 -12.38 -12.94
N LYS A 331 -13.54 -13.40 -12.56
CA LYS A 331 -13.56 -14.74 -13.19
C LYS A 331 -14.58 -14.87 -14.31
N ASP A 332 -15.47 -13.89 -14.45
CA ASP A 332 -16.54 -13.92 -15.45
C ASP A 332 -15.99 -13.64 -16.86
N PRO A 333 -16.48 -14.32 -17.93
CA PRO A 333 -16.09 -14.02 -19.31
C PRO A 333 -16.30 -12.54 -19.70
N ASP A 334 -17.28 -11.85 -19.11
CA ASP A 334 -17.58 -10.44 -19.41
C ASP A 334 -16.64 -9.46 -18.68
N PHE A 335 -15.75 -9.93 -17.80
CA PHE A 335 -14.81 -9.08 -17.05
C PHE A 335 -13.97 -8.18 -17.97
N ILE A 336 -13.48 -8.73 -19.08
CA ILE A 336 -12.70 -7.97 -20.05
C ILE A 336 -13.56 -6.91 -20.74
N ALA A 337 -14.83 -7.19 -21.00
CA ALA A 337 -15.75 -6.20 -21.57
C ALA A 337 -15.97 -5.02 -20.61
N PHE A 338 -16.12 -5.27 -19.31
CA PHE A 338 -16.19 -4.20 -18.30
C PHE A 338 -14.88 -3.41 -18.17
N CYS A 339 -13.71 -4.06 -18.29
CA CYS A 339 -12.43 -3.37 -18.34
C CYS A 339 -12.34 -2.40 -19.54
N VAL A 340 -12.78 -2.86 -20.73
CA VAL A 340 -12.83 -2.01 -21.93
C VAL A 340 -13.84 -0.87 -21.75
N LEU A 341 -15.02 -1.15 -21.19
CA LEU A 341 -16.02 -0.13 -20.89
C LEU A 341 -15.47 0.95 -19.96
N ASN A 342 -14.76 0.54 -18.90
CA ASN A 342 -14.09 1.45 -17.97
C ASN A 342 -13.10 2.37 -18.71
N MET A 343 -12.23 1.80 -19.55
CA MET A 343 -11.26 2.56 -20.34
C MET A 343 -11.91 3.50 -21.35
N MET A 344 -13.03 3.09 -21.98
CA MET A 344 -13.75 3.91 -22.96
C MET A 344 -14.49 5.09 -22.32
N LEU A 345 -15.12 4.86 -21.16
CA LEU A 345 -15.75 5.93 -20.38
C LEU A 345 -14.71 6.87 -19.79
N GLY A 346 -13.67 6.30 -19.17
CA GLY A 346 -12.49 7.01 -18.68
C GLY A 346 -12.86 8.14 -17.74
N GLY A 347 -12.34 9.34 -18.03
CA GLY A 347 -12.64 10.54 -17.27
C GLY A 347 -11.41 11.24 -16.70
N GLY A 348 -11.62 12.01 -15.64
CA GLY A 348 -10.58 12.74 -14.93
C GLY A 348 -11.11 14.00 -14.25
N GLY A 349 -10.17 14.82 -13.76
CA GLY A 349 -10.46 16.18 -13.31
C GLY A 349 -10.45 17.17 -14.47
N SER A 350 -11.22 18.25 -14.33
CA SER A 350 -11.25 19.42 -15.21
C SER A 350 -9.86 20.08 -15.30
N PHE A 351 -9.07 19.98 -14.23
CA PHE A 351 -7.67 20.34 -14.21
C PHE A 351 -6.78 19.10 -14.32
N SER A 352 -6.13 18.91 -15.48
CA SER A 352 -5.09 17.89 -15.67
C SER A 352 -3.92 18.48 -16.44
N ALA A 353 -2.79 18.72 -15.77
CA ALA A 353 -1.57 19.27 -16.36
C ALA A 353 -0.73 18.22 -17.13
N GLY A 354 -1.40 17.33 -17.88
CA GLY A 354 -0.78 16.22 -18.58
C GLY A 354 -0.68 16.36 -20.09
N GLY A 355 0.34 15.74 -20.69
CA GLY A 355 0.40 15.57 -22.13
C GLY A 355 -0.58 14.52 -22.68
N PRO A 356 -0.62 14.32 -24.01
CA PRO A 356 -1.44 13.30 -24.66
C PRO A 356 -1.19 11.89 -24.08
N GLY A 357 -2.24 11.06 -24.06
CA GLY A 357 -2.18 9.67 -23.58
C GLY A 357 -2.87 9.41 -22.23
N LYS A 358 -3.28 10.47 -21.50
CA LYS A 358 -3.99 10.34 -20.21
C LYS A 358 -5.51 10.09 -20.30
N GLY A 359 -6.04 9.79 -21.49
CA GLY A 359 -7.47 9.57 -21.67
C GLY A 359 -8.32 10.82 -21.92
N MET A 360 -7.73 11.93 -22.40
CA MET A 360 -8.47 13.16 -22.74
C MET A 360 -9.52 12.99 -23.85
N TYR A 361 -9.44 11.90 -24.63
CA TYR A 361 -10.40 11.57 -25.70
C TYR A 361 -11.45 10.55 -25.26
N THR A 362 -11.54 10.25 -23.97
CA THR A 362 -12.55 9.32 -23.42
C THR A 362 -13.94 9.97 -23.39
N ARG A 363 -14.98 9.15 -23.30
CA ARG A 363 -16.37 9.62 -23.44
C ARG A 363 -16.76 10.62 -22.35
N LEU A 364 -16.39 10.37 -21.08
CA LEU A 364 -16.69 11.29 -19.99
C LEU A 364 -15.90 12.60 -20.15
N TYR A 365 -14.64 12.54 -20.58
CA TYR A 365 -13.85 13.75 -20.78
C TYR A 365 -14.42 14.64 -21.89
N LEU A 366 -14.72 14.06 -23.07
CA LEU A 366 -15.19 14.83 -24.23
C LEU A 366 -16.64 15.32 -24.10
N ASN A 367 -17.52 14.51 -23.52
CA ASN A 367 -18.95 14.83 -23.47
C ASN A 367 -19.37 15.48 -22.15
N VAL A 368 -18.63 15.28 -21.07
CA VAL A 368 -18.94 15.86 -19.75
C VAL A 368 -18.01 17.03 -19.47
N LEU A 369 -16.72 16.78 -19.21
CA LEU A 369 -15.78 17.83 -18.76
C LEU A 369 -15.61 18.97 -19.77
N ASN A 370 -15.46 18.66 -21.07
CA ASN A 370 -15.31 19.70 -22.10
C ASN A 370 -16.59 20.50 -22.38
N ARG A 371 -17.77 19.95 -22.08
CA ARG A 371 -19.06 20.60 -22.38
C ARG A 371 -19.62 21.36 -21.18
N TYR A 372 -19.43 20.82 -19.98
CA TYR A 372 -19.99 21.35 -18.75
C TYR A 372 -18.87 21.84 -17.84
N VAL A 373 -18.47 23.10 -18.05
CA VAL A 373 -17.36 23.76 -17.34
C VAL A 373 -17.53 23.84 -15.81
N TRP A 374 -18.73 23.58 -15.31
CA TRP A 374 -19.06 23.60 -13.89
C TRP A 374 -18.91 22.24 -13.21
N ILE A 375 -18.61 21.18 -13.97
CA ILE A 375 -18.25 19.86 -13.44
C ILE A 375 -16.74 19.87 -13.21
N GLU A 376 -16.34 19.56 -11.98
CA GLU A 376 -14.94 19.58 -11.56
C GLU A 376 -14.24 18.25 -11.86
N SER A 377 -14.93 17.13 -11.67
CA SER A 377 -14.43 15.82 -12.06
C SER A 377 -15.56 14.90 -12.53
N ALA A 378 -15.22 13.98 -13.43
CA ALA A 378 -16.11 12.92 -13.86
C ALA A 378 -15.27 11.71 -14.27
N THR A 379 -15.40 10.59 -13.57
CA THR A 379 -14.54 9.40 -13.73
C THR A 379 -15.36 8.11 -13.58
N ALA A 380 -15.08 7.13 -14.42
CA ALA A 380 -15.60 5.77 -14.28
C ALA A 380 -14.61 4.88 -13.52
N TYR A 381 -15.15 3.94 -12.73
CA TYR A 381 -14.39 2.93 -12.01
C TYR A 381 -15.05 1.56 -12.19
N ASN A 382 -14.24 0.52 -12.28
CA ASN A 382 -14.72 -0.86 -12.26
C ASN A 382 -14.03 -1.62 -11.13
N HIS A 383 -14.80 -2.03 -10.12
CA HIS A 383 -14.35 -2.89 -9.05
C HIS A 383 -14.83 -4.31 -9.35
N ALA A 384 -13.92 -5.28 -9.36
CA ALA A 384 -14.25 -6.68 -9.57
C ALA A 384 -13.71 -7.51 -8.42
N TYR A 385 -14.58 -8.34 -7.85
CA TYR A 385 -14.31 -9.22 -6.72
C TYR A 385 -14.44 -10.68 -7.16
N ASP A 386 -14.25 -11.62 -6.23
CA ASP A 386 -14.27 -13.06 -6.53
C ASP A 386 -15.60 -13.56 -7.11
N ASP A 387 -16.71 -13.01 -6.65
CA ASP A 387 -18.08 -13.48 -6.92
C ASP A 387 -19.05 -12.37 -7.38
N SER A 388 -18.61 -11.10 -7.38
CA SER A 388 -19.44 -9.94 -7.75
C SER A 388 -18.56 -8.81 -8.30
N GLY A 389 -19.17 -7.75 -8.82
CA GLY A 389 -18.50 -6.53 -9.25
C GLY A 389 -19.35 -5.28 -9.05
N LEU A 390 -18.72 -4.12 -9.10
CA LEU A 390 -19.36 -2.82 -9.02
C LEU A 390 -18.76 -1.87 -10.05
N PHE A 391 -19.59 -1.43 -11.01
CA PHE A 391 -19.23 -0.42 -11.99
C PHE A 391 -19.78 0.94 -11.56
N CYS A 392 -18.89 1.90 -11.33
CA CYS A 392 -19.22 3.21 -10.78
C CYS A 392 -18.93 4.34 -11.78
N ILE A 393 -19.75 5.38 -11.73
CA ILE A 393 -19.45 6.69 -12.31
C ILE A 393 -19.51 7.71 -11.17
N HIS A 394 -18.39 8.37 -10.94
CA HIS A 394 -18.24 9.47 -9.99
C HIS A 394 -18.26 10.79 -10.74
N ALA A 395 -18.98 11.78 -10.21
CA ALA A 395 -18.88 13.17 -10.64
C ALA A 395 -18.88 14.12 -9.45
N SER A 396 -18.13 15.21 -9.58
CA SER A 396 -18.10 16.31 -8.60
C SER A 396 -18.45 17.64 -9.25
N ALA A 397 -19.28 18.43 -8.58
CA ALA A 397 -19.74 19.73 -9.06
C ALA A 397 -20.22 20.61 -7.90
N HIS A 398 -20.39 21.91 -8.16
CA HIS A 398 -20.98 22.82 -7.18
C HIS A 398 -22.42 22.40 -6.82
N PRO A 399 -22.84 22.42 -5.53
CA PRO A 399 -24.15 21.92 -5.09
C PRO A 399 -25.35 22.48 -5.84
N SER A 400 -25.31 23.78 -6.21
CA SER A 400 -26.38 24.45 -6.97
C SER A 400 -26.60 23.90 -8.39
N LYS A 401 -25.66 23.10 -8.91
CA LYS A 401 -25.67 22.60 -10.28
C LYS A 401 -25.98 21.10 -10.41
N ILE A 402 -26.02 20.35 -9.31
CA ILE A 402 -26.27 18.90 -9.29
C ILE A 402 -27.52 18.49 -10.08
N ARG A 403 -28.61 19.27 -9.97
CA ARG A 403 -29.91 18.94 -10.57
C ARG A 403 -30.04 19.42 -12.02
N GLN A 404 -28.98 19.99 -12.61
CA GLN A 404 -29.03 20.42 -14.00
C GLN A 404 -29.01 19.19 -14.94
N PRO A 405 -29.82 19.22 -16.01
CA PRO A 405 -29.99 18.10 -16.92
C PRO A 405 -28.77 17.80 -17.79
#